data_AF-A0A939KKL1-F1
#
_entry.id   AF-A0A939KKL1-F1
#
_cell.length_a   1.000
_cell.length_b   1.000
_cell.length_c   1.000
_cell.angle_alpha   90.00
_cell.angle_beta   90.00
_cell.angle_gamma   90.00
#
_symmetry.space_group_name_H-M   'P 1'
#
loop_
_entity.id
_entity.type
_entity.pdbx_description
1 polymer ?
#
loop_
_entity_poly.entity_id
_entity_poly.type
_entity_poly.pdbx_seq_one_letter_code
_entity_poly.pdbx_strand_id
1 'polypeptide(L)'
;MSKSGHPLRSVLLVTVSTLGILVLAFALYFLLFMLIERVVGRGEYNFVSMLRGGFGILFLLAGVLVERTHFPSWFKAAFLATAVAVFSITMSILLYETPILSMGVIIVAGIIALIYLVLGKKEWVYYYGIILSIAATLFYIR
;
A
#
# COMPACT_ATOMS: atom_id res chain seq x y z
N MET A 1 -24.83 12.21 -5.58
CA MET A 1 -24.32 12.62 -4.25
C MET A 1 -24.73 11.55 -3.25
N SER A 2 -23.83 10.62 -2.93
CA SER A 2 -24.13 9.54 -1.97
C SER A 2 -24.18 10.13 -0.55
N LYS A 3 -25.23 9.76 0.21
CA LYS A 3 -25.49 10.21 1.58
C LYS A 3 -24.24 10.03 2.44
N SER A 4 -23.65 11.15 2.84
CA SER A 4 -22.53 11.22 3.76
C SER A 4 -22.94 10.60 5.10
N GLY A 5 -22.62 9.32 5.29
CA GLY A 5 -22.34 8.83 6.63
C GLY A 5 -21.33 9.78 7.27
N HIS A 6 -21.52 10.10 8.56
CA HIS A 6 -20.73 11.09 9.28
C HIS A 6 -19.25 11.06 8.87
N PRO A 7 -18.63 12.20 8.51
CA PRO A 7 -17.25 12.26 8.03
C PRO A 7 -16.27 11.50 8.94
N LEU A 8 -16.54 11.54 10.26
CA LEU A 8 -15.79 10.83 11.29
C LEU A 8 -15.83 9.30 11.14
N ARG A 9 -16.98 8.73 10.77
CA ARG A 9 -17.17 7.29 10.57
C ARG A 9 -16.33 6.79 9.40
N SER A 10 -16.33 7.53 8.29
CA SER A 10 -15.55 7.17 7.11
C SER A 10 -14.06 7.20 7.39
N VAL A 11 -13.57 8.20 8.13
CA VAL A 11 -12.17 8.28 8.58
C VAL A 11 -11.80 7.09 9.43
N LEU A 12 -12.57 6.82 10.50
CA LEU A 12 -12.35 5.68 11.39
C LEU A 12 -12.30 4.35 10.62
N LEU A 13 -13.27 4.15 9.71
CA LEU A 13 -13.32 2.94 8.89
C LEU A 13 -12.09 2.83 7.99
N VAL A 14 -11.64 3.92 7.37
CA VAL A 14 -10.43 3.90 6.54
C VAL A 14 -9.19 3.61 7.38
N THR A 15 -9.03 4.26 8.53
CA THR A 15 -7.86 4.03 9.39
C THR A 15 -7.78 2.58 9.85
N VAL A 16 -8.85 2.06 10.45
CA VAL A 16 -8.89 0.68 10.97
C VAL A 16 -8.71 -0.33 9.84
N SER A 17 -9.37 -0.10 8.70
CA SER A 17 -9.25 -1.02 7.56
C SER A 17 -7.87 -0.97 6.93
N THR A 18 -7.25 0.21 6.82
CA THR A 18 -5.89 0.34 6.29
C THR A 18 -4.90 -0.42 7.16
N LEU A 19 -4.98 -0.26 8.48
CA LEU A 19 -4.13 -1.01 9.40
C LEU A 19 -4.40 -2.52 9.32
N GLY A 20 -5.67 -2.92 9.28
CA GLY A 20 -6.04 -4.34 9.15
C GLY A 20 -5.54 -4.97 7.86
N ILE A 21 -5.76 -4.31 6.71
CA ILE A 21 -5.30 -4.80 5.41
C ILE A 21 -3.76 -4.79 5.36
N LEU A 22 -3.10 -3.81 5.99
CA LEU A 22 -1.64 -3.76 6.05
C LEU A 22 -1.08 -4.96 6.83
N VAL A 23 -1.65 -5.28 8.00
CA VAL A 23 -1.29 -6.48 8.78
C VAL A 23 -1.50 -7.75 7.94
N LEU A 24 -2.63 -7.86 7.25
CA LEU A 24 -2.91 -8.99 6.37
C LEU A 24 -1.93 -9.08 5.19
N ALA A 25 -1.53 -7.94 4.62
CA ALA A 25 -0.55 -7.89 3.54
C ALA A 25 0.82 -8.39 4.00
N PHE A 26 1.29 -7.95 5.17
CA PHE A 26 2.53 -8.47 5.73
C PHE A 26 2.45 -9.96 6.06
N ALA A 27 1.35 -10.42 6.67
CA ALA A 27 1.14 -11.84 6.94
C ALA A 27 1.17 -12.68 5.65
N LEU A 28 0.53 -12.18 4.58
CA LEU A 28 0.56 -12.81 3.26
C LEU A 28 1.98 -12.82 2.66
N TYR A 29 2.72 -11.71 2.75
CA TYR A 29 4.11 -11.66 2.32
C TYR A 29 4.97 -12.70 3.06
N PHE A 30 4.85 -12.78 4.39
CA PHE A 30 5.58 -13.77 5.19
C PHE A 30 5.20 -15.21 4.83
N LEU A 31 3.92 -15.46 4.58
CA LEU A 31 3.45 -16.78 4.14
C LEU A 31 4.07 -17.14 2.78
N LEU A 32 4.04 -16.24 1.80
CA LEU A 32 4.66 -16.45 0.49
C LEU A 32 6.16 -16.68 0.60
N PHE A 33 6.84 -15.88 1.44
CA PHE A 33 8.27 -16.05 1.72
C PHE A 33 8.56 -17.45 2.25
N MET A 34 7.85 -17.91 3.29
CA MET A 34 8.06 -19.24 3.86
C MET A 34 7.78 -20.37 2.86
N LEU A 35 6.75 -20.24 2.04
CA LEU A 35 6.38 -21.26 1.05
C LEU A 35 7.43 -21.39 -0.04
N ILE A 36 7.91 -20.26 -0.57
CA ILE A 36 8.86 -20.29 -1.67
C ILE A 36 10.27 -20.60 -1.17
N GLU A 37 10.66 -20.12 0.03
CA GLU A 37 11.94 -20.48 0.66
C GLU A 37 12.09 -22.00 0.83
N ARG A 38 11.00 -22.72 1.13
CA ARG A 38 11.00 -24.19 1.19
C ARG A 38 11.31 -24.86 -0.15
N VAL A 39 11.00 -24.21 -1.27
CA VAL A 39 11.17 -24.76 -2.63
C VAL A 39 12.51 -24.36 -3.24
N VAL A 40 12.90 -23.09 -3.10
CA VAL A 40 14.11 -22.53 -3.72
C VAL A 40 15.37 -22.81 -2.88
N GLY A 41 15.21 -23.14 -1.59
CA GLY A 41 16.33 -23.33 -0.67
C GLY A 41 16.75 -22.01 0.00
N ARG A 42 17.34 -22.11 1.19
CA ARG A 42 17.66 -20.95 2.03
C ARG A 42 18.82 -20.15 1.45
N GLY A 43 18.67 -18.81 1.40
CA GLY A 43 19.81 -17.89 1.29
C GLY A 43 20.05 -17.21 -0.06
N GLU A 44 19.22 -17.44 -1.08
CA GLU A 44 19.34 -16.67 -2.31
C GLU A 44 18.80 -15.23 -2.13
N TYR A 45 19.71 -14.28 -1.88
CA TYR A 45 19.38 -12.86 -1.73
C TYR A 45 18.58 -12.30 -2.93
N ASN A 46 18.93 -12.75 -4.14
CA ASN A 46 18.23 -12.36 -5.37
C ASN A 46 16.76 -12.75 -5.35
N PHE A 47 16.42 -13.92 -4.80
CA PHE A 47 15.04 -14.37 -4.66
C PHE A 47 14.27 -13.48 -3.67
N VAL A 48 14.86 -13.15 -2.51
CA VAL A 48 14.21 -12.28 -1.51
C VAL A 48 13.93 -10.89 -2.06
N SER A 49 14.90 -10.32 -2.78
CA SER A 49 14.77 -9.03 -3.45
C SER A 49 13.64 -9.05 -4.49
N MET A 50 13.63 -10.07 -5.35
CA MET A 50 12.60 -10.24 -6.38
C MET A 50 11.21 -10.44 -5.79
N LEU A 51 11.06 -11.28 -4.75
CA LEU A 51 9.79 -11.50 -4.07
C LEU A 51 9.26 -10.21 -3.45
N ARG A 52 10.13 -9.44 -2.77
CA ARG A 52 9.75 -8.20 -2.12
C ARG A 52 9.30 -7.13 -3.11
N GLY A 53 10.09 -6.90 -4.16
CA GLY A 53 9.75 -5.93 -5.21
C GLY A 53 8.49 -6.34 -5.97
N GLY A 54 8.41 -7.63 -6.35
CA GLY A 54 7.25 -8.20 -7.03
C GLY A 54 5.98 -8.10 -6.17
N PHE A 55 6.06 -8.41 -4.88
CA PHE A 55 4.93 -8.30 -3.96
C PHE A 55 4.42 -6.86 -3.88
N GLY A 56 5.31 -5.87 -3.73
CA GLY A 56 4.94 -4.46 -3.73
C GLY A 56 4.20 -4.03 -4.99
N ILE A 57 4.74 -4.38 -6.16
CA ILE A 57 4.14 -4.05 -7.46
C ILE A 57 2.78 -4.74 -7.63
N LEU A 58 2.70 -6.05 -7.35
CA LEU A 58 1.46 -6.82 -7.47
C LEU A 58 0.37 -6.30 -6.53
N PHE A 59 0.74 -5.91 -5.31
CA PHE A 59 -0.22 -5.36 -4.35
C PHE A 59 -0.73 -3.98 -4.80
N LEU A 60 0.13 -3.15 -5.38
CA LEU A 60 -0.27 -1.87 -5.99
C LEU A 60 -1.28 -2.09 -7.14
N LEU A 61 -0.99 -3.04 -8.03
CA LEU A 61 -1.92 -3.41 -9.12
C LEU A 61 -3.25 -3.93 -8.57
N ALA A 62 -3.22 -4.77 -7.54
CA ALA A 62 -4.43 -5.24 -6.86
C ALA A 62 -5.24 -4.07 -6.30
N GLY A 63 -4.59 -3.04 -5.74
CA GLY A 63 -5.28 -1.84 -5.26
C GLY A 63 -6.00 -1.08 -6.36
N VAL A 64 -5.37 -0.92 -7.53
CA VAL A 64 -6.01 -0.29 -8.69
C VAL A 64 -7.15 -1.16 -9.24
N LEU A 65 -7.05 -2.49 -9.15
CA LEU A 65 -8.13 -3.39 -9.57
C LEU A 65 -9.33 -3.32 -8.62
N VAL A 66 -9.10 -3.24 -7.31
CA VAL A 66 -10.16 -3.10 -6.30
C VAL A 66 -11.00 -1.83 -6.54
N GLU A 67 -10.41 -0.76 -7.07
CA GLU A 67 -11.16 0.45 -7.45
C GLU A 67 -12.30 0.18 -8.43
N ARG A 68 -12.14 -0.79 -9.32
CA ARG A 68 -13.10 -1.13 -10.38
C ARG A 68 -14.26 -2.02 -9.88
N THR A 69 -14.21 -2.48 -8.64
CA THR A 69 -15.22 -3.39 -8.06
C THR A 69 -16.45 -2.65 -7.54
N HIS A 70 -17.44 -3.35 -6.99
CA HIS A 70 -18.64 -2.78 -6.38
C HIS A 70 -18.50 -2.52 -4.85
N PHE A 71 -17.28 -2.60 -4.30
CA PHE A 71 -17.05 -2.37 -2.88
C PHE A 71 -17.35 -0.93 -2.43
N PRO A 72 -17.66 -0.71 -1.14
CA PRO A 72 -17.92 0.63 -0.62
C PRO A 72 -16.67 1.51 -0.71
N SER A 73 -16.88 2.83 -0.86
CA SER A 73 -15.79 3.79 -1.13
C SER A 73 -14.73 3.86 -0.03
N TRP A 74 -15.12 3.71 1.24
CA TRP A 74 -14.17 3.66 2.36
C TRP A 74 -13.24 2.44 2.26
N PHE A 75 -13.74 1.27 1.84
CA PHE A 75 -12.93 0.05 1.74
C PHE A 75 -11.93 0.16 0.61
N LYS A 76 -12.39 0.67 -0.54
CA LYS A 76 -11.57 0.98 -1.71
C LYS A 76 -10.45 1.96 -1.37
N ALA A 77 -10.78 3.07 -0.69
CA ALA A 77 -9.80 4.04 -0.22
C ALA A 77 -8.76 3.43 0.73
N ALA A 78 -9.21 2.61 1.69
CA ALA A 78 -8.31 1.91 2.61
C ALA A 78 -7.40 0.90 1.89
N PHE A 79 -7.94 0.17 0.92
CA PHE A 79 -7.18 -0.81 0.17
C PHE A 79 -6.14 -0.12 -0.73
N LEU A 80 -6.51 0.96 -1.44
CA LEU A 80 -5.58 1.74 -2.24
C LEU A 80 -4.49 2.38 -1.37
N ALA A 81 -4.85 2.96 -0.22
CA ALA A 81 -3.89 3.48 0.75
C ALA A 81 -2.90 2.41 1.20
N THR A 82 -3.40 1.23 1.56
CA THR A 82 -2.55 0.10 1.94
C THR A 82 -1.64 -0.32 0.79
N ALA A 83 -2.15 -0.32 -0.45
CA ALA A 83 -1.38 -0.71 -1.60
C ALA A 83 -0.23 0.25 -1.92
N VAL A 84 -0.47 1.55 -1.78
CA VAL A 84 0.58 2.58 -1.87
C VAL A 84 1.59 2.42 -0.73
N ALA A 85 1.15 2.13 0.48
CA ALA A 85 2.03 1.92 1.64
C ALA A 85 2.92 0.69 1.46
N VAL A 86 2.34 -0.46 1.10
CA VAL A 86 3.07 -1.71 0.86
C VAL A 86 4.09 -1.54 -0.27
N PHE A 87 3.69 -0.93 -1.39
CA PHE A 87 4.62 -0.63 -2.48
C PHE A 87 5.78 0.25 -2.01
N SER A 88 5.47 1.34 -1.30
CA SER A 88 6.48 2.28 -0.84
C SER A 88 7.42 1.62 0.17
N ILE A 89 6.89 0.90 1.16
CA ILE A 89 7.68 0.16 2.16
C ILE A 89 8.60 -0.87 1.47
N THR A 90 8.05 -1.71 0.60
CA THR A 90 8.84 -2.77 -0.05
C THR A 90 9.98 -2.19 -0.90
N MET A 91 9.71 -1.14 -1.66
CA MET A 91 10.73 -0.44 -2.47
C MET A 91 11.76 0.29 -1.60
N SER A 92 11.32 0.92 -0.51
CA SER A 92 12.21 1.60 0.43
C SER A 92 13.17 0.64 1.13
N ILE A 93 12.73 -0.58 1.47
CA ILE A 93 13.63 -1.60 2.03
C ILE A 93 14.61 -2.10 0.95
N LEU A 94 14.18 -2.23 -0.31
CA LEU A 94 15.09 -2.59 -1.42
C LEU A 94 16.17 -1.51 -1.63
N LEU A 95 15.80 -0.25 -1.42
CA LEU A 95 16.68 0.92 -1.55
C LEU A 95 17.28 1.34 -0.20
N TYR A 96 17.35 0.45 0.79
CA TYR A 96 17.79 0.80 2.15
C TYR A 96 19.19 1.43 2.19
N GLU A 97 20.11 0.97 1.33
CA GLU A 97 21.46 1.53 1.21
C GLU A 97 21.49 2.95 0.61
N THR A 98 20.40 3.38 -0.03
CA THR A 98 20.28 4.67 -0.73
C THR A 98 19.05 5.44 -0.23
N PRO A 99 19.10 6.04 0.98
CA PRO A 99 17.94 6.65 1.63
C PRO A 99 17.31 7.79 0.80
N ILE A 100 18.10 8.50 0.00
CA ILE A 100 17.62 9.54 -0.92
C ILE A 100 16.70 8.94 -2.00
N LEU A 101 17.07 7.80 -2.57
CA LEU A 101 16.25 7.10 -3.58
C LEU A 101 14.98 6.53 -2.94
N SER A 102 15.10 5.95 -1.74
CA SER A 102 13.96 5.48 -0.95
C SER A 102 12.93 6.59 -0.71
N MET A 103 13.38 7.78 -0.28
CA MET A 103 12.49 8.94 -0.09
C MET A 103 11.89 9.42 -1.41
N GLY A 104 12.67 9.40 -2.50
CA GLY A 104 12.19 9.69 -3.85
C GLY A 104 11.03 8.77 -4.27
N VAL A 105 11.11 7.47 -3.99
CA VAL A 105 10.02 6.52 -4.29
C VAL A 105 8.74 6.86 -3.54
N ILE A 106 8.83 7.17 -2.24
CA ILE A 106 7.65 7.55 -1.43
C ILE A 106 6.97 8.80 -2.01
N ILE A 107 7.76 9.82 -2.36
CA ILE A 107 7.26 11.07 -2.94
C ILE A 107 6.60 10.81 -4.30
N VAL A 108 7.28 10.08 -5.18
CA VAL A 108 6.77 9.78 -6.53
C VAL A 108 5.49 8.94 -6.45
N ALA A 109 5.46 7.90 -5.61
CA ALA A 109 4.27 7.08 -5.40
C ALA A 109 3.09 7.92 -4.87
N GLY A 110 3.35 8.80 -3.90
CA GLY A 110 2.34 9.74 -3.37
C GLY A 110 1.81 10.70 -4.44
N ILE A 111 2.69 11.31 -5.25
CA ILE A 111 2.30 12.22 -6.34
C ILE A 111 1.47 11.48 -7.38
N ILE A 112 1.89 10.30 -7.83
CA ILE A 112 1.16 9.51 -8.82
C ILE A 112 -0.22 9.13 -8.27
N ALA A 113 -0.29 8.70 -7.01
CA ALA A 113 -1.57 8.40 -6.37
C ALA A 113 -2.48 9.64 -6.32
N LEU A 114 -1.96 10.81 -5.93
CA LEU A 114 -2.73 12.05 -5.90
C LEU A 114 -3.23 12.46 -7.29
N ILE A 115 -2.38 12.40 -8.32
CA ILE A 115 -2.76 12.66 -9.71
C ILE A 115 -3.89 11.71 -10.13
N TYR A 116 -3.75 10.42 -9.84
CA TYR A 116 -4.77 9.41 -10.13
C TYR A 116 -6.12 9.75 -9.45
N LEU A 117 -6.09 10.19 -8.18
CA LEU A 117 -7.30 10.57 -7.44
C LEU A 117 -7.96 11.84 -7.97
N VAL A 118 -7.17 12.85 -8.33
CA VAL A 118 -7.64 14.14 -8.87
C VAL A 118 -8.29 13.93 -10.24
N LEU A 119 -7.61 13.22 -11.14
CA LEU A 119 -8.16 12.90 -12.47
C LEU A 119 -9.42 12.03 -12.37
N GLY A 120 -9.46 11.12 -11.39
CA GLY A 120 -10.62 10.28 -11.10
C GLY A 120 -11.75 10.97 -10.33
N LYS A 121 -11.61 12.26 -9.97
CA LYS A 121 -12.55 13.03 -9.14
C LYS A 121 -13.05 12.25 -7.90
N LYS A 122 -12.12 11.58 -7.22
CA LYS A 122 -12.43 10.66 -6.12
C LYS A 122 -12.89 11.42 -4.87
N GLU A 123 -13.59 10.69 -3.99
CA GLU A 123 -14.06 11.25 -2.71
C GLU A 123 -12.88 11.65 -1.80
N TRP A 124 -13.09 12.63 -0.93
CA TRP A 124 -12.06 13.15 -0.02
C TRP A 124 -11.40 12.07 0.85
N VAL A 125 -12.14 10.99 1.15
CA VAL A 125 -11.68 9.85 1.97
C VAL A 125 -10.45 9.15 1.36
N TYR A 126 -10.31 9.17 0.04
CA TYR A 126 -9.13 8.62 -0.65
C TYR A 126 -7.87 9.44 -0.37
N TYR A 127 -7.99 10.77 -0.35
CA TYR A 127 -6.87 11.67 -0.06
C TYR A 127 -6.39 11.50 1.38
N TYR A 128 -7.32 11.35 2.32
CA TYR A 128 -6.99 10.97 3.70
C TYR A 128 -6.21 9.66 3.76
N GLY A 129 -6.64 8.65 2.99
CA GLY A 129 -5.94 7.37 2.88
C GLY A 129 -4.50 7.50 2.39
N ILE A 130 -4.23 8.35 1.38
CA ILE A 130 -2.86 8.58 0.89
C ILE A 130 -1.97 9.23 1.95
N ILE A 131 -2.49 10.20 2.71
CA ILE A 131 -1.75 10.81 3.83
C ILE A 131 -1.42 9.75 4.88
N LEU A 132 -2.39 8.90 5.23
CA LEU A 132 -2.20 7.81 6.18
C LEU A 132 -1.16 6.80 5.68
N SER A 133 -1.18 6.48 4.39
CA SER A 133 -0.20 5.60 3.73
C SER A 133 1.23 6.14 3.85
N ILE A 134 1.43 7.43 3.56
CA ILE A 134 2.74 8.08 3.67
C ILE A 134 3.20 8.07 5.13
N ALA A 135 2.33 8.42 6.07
CA ALA A 135 2.64 8.38 7.50
C ALA A 135 3.05 6.97 7.97
N ALA A 136 2.30 5.94 7.58
CA ALA A 136 2.60 4.55 7.90
C ALA A 136 3.95 4.09 7.30
N THR A 137 4.23 4.52 6.06
CA THR A 137 5.49 4.22 5.38
C THR A 137 6.69 4.87 6.09
N LEU A 138 6.58 6.15 6.43
CA LEU A 138 7.62 6.87 7.16
C LEU A 138 7.85 6.32 8.56
N PHE A 139 6.79 5.85 9.23
CA PHE A 139 6.90 5.19 10.52
C PHE A 139 7.62 3.84 10.42
N TYR A 140 7.37 3.08 9.35
CA TYR A 140 8.00 1.77 9.14
C TYR A 140 9.49 1.86 8.81
N ILE A 141 9.89 2.87 8.03
CA ILE A 141 11.27 2.98 7.52
C ILE A 141 12.22 3.61 8.56
N ARG A 142 11.68 4.28 9.58
CA ARG A 142 12.46 4.82 10.70
C ARG A 142 12.70 3.77 11.76
#